data_AF-A0AAV8TRG0-F1
#
_entry.id   AF-A0AAV8TRG0-F1
#
_cell.length_a   1.000
_cell.length_b   1.000
_cell.length_c   1.000
_cell.angle_alpha   90.00
_cell.angle_beta   90.00
_cell.angle_gamma   90.00
#
_symmetry.space_group_name_H-M   'P 1'
#
loop_
_entity.id
_entity.type
_entity.pdbx_description
1 polymer ?
#
loop_
_entity_poly.entity_id
_entity_poly.type
_entity_poly.pdbx_seq_one_letter_code
_entity_poly.pdbx_strand_id
1 'polypeptide(L)'
;MDERMLDAICERLKPSLCTQGTYLVREGDLVNEMLFIIRGNLDSYTTDGGRTGFFNSSRLGPGDFCGKELLTWALDPRPSVILPSSTRIVKAISEVEAFALNAEHLKFVASQFRRLHSKQLRHKFRFYSHQWRTWAACFIQAAWRRHKRQKEADEFRARESCSIAKPQAKGEA
;
A
#
# COMPACT_ATOMS: atom_id res chain seq x y z
N MET A 1 2.29 -10.23 -18.76
CA MET A 1 2.58 -11.59 -18.27
C MET A 1 2.61 -12.49 -19.49
N ASP A 2 3.19 -13.68 -19.39
CA ASP A 2 3.08 -14.65 -20.48
C ASP A 2 1.65 -15.21 -20.55
N GLU A 3 1.16 -15.59 -21.72
CA GLU A 3 -0.24 -16.04 -21.91
C GLU A 3 -0.52 -17.29 -21.07
N ARG A 4 0.39 -18.28 -21.11
CA ARG A 4 0.28 -19.51 -20.30
C ARG A 4 0.20 -19.26 -18.80
N MET A 5 0.87 -18.20 -18.33
CA MET A 5 0.82 -17.80 -16.92
C MET A 5 -0.53 -17.17 -16.58
N LEU A 6 -1.08 -16.35 -17.47
CA LEU A 6 -2.42 -15.78 -17.31
C LEU A 6 -3.46 -16.89 -17.31
N ASP A 7 -3.39 -17.84 -18.23
CA ASP A 7 -4.30 -18.98 -18.30
C ASP A 7 -4.28 -19.79 -16.99
N ALA A 8 -3.08 -20.10 -16.49
CA ALA A 8 -2.93 -20.83 -15.23
C ALA A 8 -3.53 -20.07 -14.03
N ILE A 9 -3.48 -18.73 -14.03
CA ILE A 9 -4.14 -17.91 -13.01
C ILE A 9 -5.66 -17.97 -13.21
N CYS A 10 -6.14 -17.73 -14.43
CA CYS A 10 -7.56 -17.69 -14.79
C CYS A 10 -8.27 -19.01 -14.46
N GLU A 11 -7.65 -20.16 -14.71
CA GLU A 11 -8.18 -21.49 -14.34
C GLU A 11 -8.39 -21.67 -12.83
N ARG A 12 -7.69 -20.88 -12.01
CA ARG A 12 -7.71 -20.98 -10.54
C ARG A 12 -8.52 -19.89 -9.86
N LEU A 13 -9.05 -18.94 -10.65
CA LEU A 13 -9.93 -17.89 -10.16
C LEU A 13 -11.30 -18.49 -9.83
N LYS A 14 -11.83 -18.13 -8.65
CA LYS A 14 -13.18 -18.48 -8.23
C LYS A 14 -14.04 -17.24 -8.18
N PRO A 15 -15.29 -17.27 -8.68
CA PRO A 15 -16.19 -16.13 -8.50
C PRO A 15 -16.43 -15.86 -7.01
N SER A 16 -16.48 -14.59 -6.64
CA SER A 16 -16.73 -14.12 -5.28
C SER A 16 -17.71 -12.94 -5.32
N LEU A 17 -18.69 -12.97 -4.44
CA LEU A 17 -19.74 -11.96 -4.34
C LEU A 17 -19.74 -11.40 -2.93
N CYS A 18 -19.74 -10.08 -2.80
CA CYS A 18 -19.85 -9.40 -1.52
C CYS A 18 -21.05 -8.47 -1.54
N THR A 19 -21.90 -8.57 -0.52
CA THR A 19 -23.01 -7.64 -0.33
C THR A 19 -22.51 -6.33 0.25
N GLN A 20 -23.27 -5.26 0.01
CA GLN A 20 -22.99 -3.95 0.59
C GLN A 20 -22.86 -4.02 2.11
N GLY A 21 -21.87 -3.32 2.67
CA GLY A 21 -21.62 -3.27 4.11
C GLY A 21 -20.69 -4.36 4.63
N THR A 22 -20.44 -5.41 3.83
CA THR A 22 -19.56 -6.52 4.21
C THR A 22 -18.12 -6.07 4.38
N TYR A 23 -17.47 -6.55 5.44
CA TYR A 23 -16.04 -6.40 5.62
C TYR A 23 -15.33 -7.59 5.01
N LEU A 24 -14.49 -7.33 4.01
CA LEU A 24 -13.76 -8.38 3.29
C LEU A 24 -12.50 -8.78 4.07
N VAL A 25 -11.84 -7.80 4.66
CA VAL A 25 -10.69 -8.00 5.55
C VAL A 25 -10.60 -6.83 6.52
N ARG A 26 -10.15 -7.09 7.75
CA ARG A 26 -9.82 -6.07 8.74
C ARG A 26 -8.32 -6.01 8.94
N GLU A 27 -7.86 -4.91 9.51
CA GLU A 27 -6.45 -4.77 9.89
C GLU A 27 -6.10 -5.84 10.94
N GLY A 28 -5.01 -6.58 10.68
CA GLY A 28 -4.58 -7.73 11.50
C GLY A 28 -5.07 -9.09 11.01
N ASP A 29 -6.17 -9.16 10.25
CA ASP A 29 -6.70 -10.43 9.74
C ASP A 29 -5.71 -11.09 8.76
N LEU A 30 -5.68 -12.43 8.74
CA LEU A 30 -4.90 -13.17 7.76
C LEU A 30 -5.48 -13.00 6.36
N VAL A 31 -4.60 -12.69 5.40
CA VAL A 31 -4.99 -12.56 3.99
C VAL A 31 -4.88 -13.92 3.32
N ASN A 32 -6.04 -14.55 3.08
CA ASN A 32 -6.11 -15.90 2.49
C ASN A 32 -6.30 -15.90 0.97
N GLU A 33 -6.82 -14.80 0.42
CA GLU A 33 -7.12 -14.67 -1.00
C GLU A 33 -6.89 -13.25 -1.52
N MET A 34 -6.57 -13.16 -2.80
CA MET A 34 -6.58 -11.91 -3.56
C MET A 34 -7.90 -11.79 -4.30
N LEU A 35 -8.53 -10.62 -4.24
CA LEU A 35 -9.78 -10.36 -4.98
C LEU A 35 -9.51 -9.36 -6.10
N PHE A 36 -9.93 -9.72 -7.31
CA PHE A 36 -9.91 -8.88 -8.51
C PHE A 36 -11.32 -8.37 -8.78
N ILE A 37 -11.52 -7.07 -8.65
CA ILE A 37 -12.84 -6.44 -8.68
C ILE A 37 -13.27 -6.28 -10.13
N ILE A 38 -14.43 -6.85 -10.47
CA ILE A 38 -15.02 -6.76 -11.81
C ILE A 38 -16.15 -5.73 -11.81
N ARG A 39 -16.97 -5.70 -10.75
CA ARG A 39 -18.04 -4.73 -10.57
C ARG A 39 -18.17 -4.31 -9.10
N GLY A 40 -18.75 -3.15 -8.88
CA GLY A 40 -18.95 -2.58 -7.56
C GLY A 40 -17.73 -1.83 -7.02
N ASN A 41 -17.87 -1.29 -5.82
CA ASN A 41 -16.85 -0.48 -5.17
C ASN A 41 -16.58 -0.94 -3.73
N LEU A 42 -15.32 -0.83 -3.32
CA LEU A 42 -14.85 -1.06 -1.96
C LEU A 42 -14.19 0.22 -1.44
N ASP A 43 -14.33 0.48 -0.14
CA ASP A 43 -13.47 1.43 0.56
C ASP A 43 -12.38 0.65 1.30
N SER A 44 -11.14 1.12 1.16
CA SER A 44 -9.97 0.58 1.86
C SER A 44 -9.34 1.68 2.70
N TYR A 45 -9.14 1.43 4.00
CA TYR A 45 -8.55 2.40 4.90
C TYR A 45 -7.69 1.76 5.98
N THR A 46 -6.74 2.51 6.53
CA THR A 46 -5.84 2.06 7.60
C THR A 46 -5.54 3.22 8.54
N THR A 47 -5.33 2.89 9.81
CA THR A 47 -4.85 3.80 10.84
C THR A 47 -3.41 3.50 11.25
N ASP A 48 -2.70 2.61 10.54
CA ASP A 48 -1.32 2.20 10.85
C ASP A 48 -1.18 1.75 12.31
N GLY A 49 -2.04 0.82 12.73
CA GLY A 49 -2.11 0.34 14.11
C GLY A 49 -2.64 1.36 15.11
N GLY A 50 -3.52 2.28 14.68
CA GLY A 50 -4.13 3.30 15.54
C GLY A 50 -3.24 4.52 15.80
N ARG A 51 -2.25 4.76 14.94
CA ARG A 51 -1.35 5.91 15.05
C ARG A 51 -2.13 7.22 14.91
N THR A 52 -2.07 8.06 15.94
CA THR A 52 -2.78 9.34 15.98
C THR A 52 -2.37 10.25 14.81
N GLY A 53 -3.36 10.79 14.09
CA GLY A 53 -3.13 11.65 12.93
C GLY A 53 -2.73 10.91 11.64
N PHE A 54 -2.72 9.57 11.65
CA PHE A 54 -2.53 8.78 10.44
C PHE A 54 -3.86 8.12 10.03
N PHE A 55 -4.44 8.62 8.95
CA PHE A 55 -5.57 8.00 8.30
C PHE A 55 -5.32 8.01 6.81
N ASN A 56 -5.28 6.82 6.22
CA ASN A 56 -5.08 6.67 4.80
C ASN A 56 -6.23 5.85 4.24
N SER A 57 -7.02 6.46 3.35
CA SER A 57 -8.15 5.83 2.69
C SER A 57 -7.98 5.87 1.17
N SER A 58 -8.60 4.91 0.50
CA SER A 58 -8.65 4.80 -0.95
C SER A 58 -9.88 4.02 -1.36
N ARG A 59 -10.51 4.45 -2.46
CA ARG A 59 -11.60 3.71 -3.09
C ARG A 59 -11.03 2.73 -4.10
N LEU A 60 -11.52 1.50 -4.10
CA LEU A 60 -11.22 0.48 -5.08
C LEU A 60 -12.47 0.22 -5.91
N GLY A 61 -12.31 0.07 -7.22
CA GLY A 61 -13.41 -0.20 -8.14
C GLY A 61 -13.04 -1.24 -9.20
N PRO A 62 -13.80 -1.32 -10.30
CA PRO A 62 -13.52 -2.24 -11.39
C PRO A 62 -12.08 -2.13 -11.91
N GLY A 63 -11.39 -3.26 -12.01
CA GLY A 63 -9.98 -3.35 -12.41
C GLY A 63 -8.97 -3.19 -11.27
N ASP A 64 -9.41 -2.78 -10.07
CA ASP A 64 -8.58 -2.81 -8.87
C ASP A 64 -8.59 -4.20 -8.21
N PHE A 65 -7.68 -4.39 -7.25
CA PHE A 65 -7.57 -5.63 -6.49
C PHE A 65 -7.17 -5.40 -5.03
N CYS A 66 -7.53 -6.35 -4.16
CA CYS A 66 -7.10 -6.40 -2.76
C CYS A 66 -6.31 -7.68 -2.43
N GLY A 67 -5.74 -7.76 -1.22
CA GLY A 67 -4.88 -8.88 -0.78
C GLY A 67 -3.45 -8.81 -1.33
N LYS A 68 -2.93 -7.60 -1.56
CA LYS A 68 -1.63 -7.37 -2.23
C LYS A 68 -0.45 -7.91 -1.43
N GLU A 69 -0.65 -8.08 -0.13
CA GLU A 69 0.25 -8.75 0.80
C GLU A 69 0.63 -10.15 0.30
N LEU A 70 -0.31 -10.88 -0.30
CA LEU A 70 -0.07 -12.22 -0.83
C LEU A 70 0.90 -12.24 -2.01
N LEU A 71 1.00 -11.17 -2.80
CA LEU A 71 2.00 -11.11 -3.87
C LEU A 71 3.42 -11.08 -3.31
N THR A 72 3.64 -10.37 -2.20
CA THR A 72 4.99 -10.33 -1.60
C THR A 72 5.33 -11.69 -1.00
N TRP A 73 4.36 -12.31 -0.32
CA TRP A 73 4.50 -13.63 0.27
C TRP A 73 4.73 -14.71 -0.79
N ALA A 74 3.84 -14.87 -1.78
CA ALA A 74 3.92 -15.93 -2.76
C ALA A 74 5.13 -15.81 -3.70
N LEU A 75 5.62 -14.59 -3.94
CA LEU A 75 6.79 -14.35 -4.79
C LEU A 75 8.12 -14.45 -4.04
N ASP A 76 8.12 -14.66 -2.72
CA ASP A 76 9.33 -14.96 -1.96
C ASP A 76 9.86 -16.35 -2.38
N PRO A 77 11.15 -16.52 -2.70
CA PRO A 77 11.75 -17.83 -2.93
C PRO A 77 11.61 -18.80 -1.74
N ARG A 78 11.46 -18.28 -0.51
CA ARG A 78 11.27 -19.04 0.72
C ARG A 78 10.11 -18.45 1.52
N PRO A 79 8.87 -18.62 1.04
CA PRO A 79 7.71 -18.02 1.69
C PRO A 79 7.50 -18.65 3.06
N SER A 80 7.13 -17.83 4.06
CA SER A 80 6.74 -18.32 5.38
C SER A 80 5.56 -19.29 5.27
N VAL A 81 5.45 -20.21 6.23
CA VAL A 81 4.27 -21.08 6.34
C VAL A 81 3.03 -20.25 6.72
N ILE A 82 3.24 -19.20 7.51
CA ILE A 82 2.18 -18.29 7.97
C ILE A 82 1.85 -17.29 6.86
N LEU A 83 0.56 -17.08 6.65
CA LEU A 83 0.03 -16.09 5.71
C LEU A 83 0.25 -14.66 6.23
N PRO A 84 0.40 -13.67 5.33
CA PRO A 84 0.58 -12.30 5.77
C PRO A 84 -0.70 -11.72 6.38
N SER A 85 -0.55 -10.90 7.41
CA SER A 85 -1.66 -10.11 7.97
C SER A 85 -1.95 -8.89 7.11
N SER A 86 -3.23 -8.53 7.02
CA SER A 86 -3.68 -7.31 6.35
C SER A 86 -3.27 -6.08 7.14
N THR A 87 -2.83 -5.04 6.42
CA THR A 87 -2.52 -3.73 7.02
C THR A 87 -3.68 -2.75 6.94
N ARG A 88 -4.80 -3.16 6.32
CA ARG A 88 -5.94 -2.28 6.05
C ARG A 88 -7.26 -2.98 6.28
N ILE A 89 -8.28 -2.17 6.56
CA ILE A 89 -9.68 -2.58 6.53
C ILE A 89 -10.22 -2.35 5.13
N VAL A 90 -10.93 -3.34 4.58
CA VAL A 90 -11.61 -3.26 3.28
C VAL A 90 -13.08 -3.59 3.47
N LYS A 91 -13.95 -2.68 3.01
CA LYS A 91 -15.39 -2.78 3.16
C LYS A 91 -16.11 -2.54 1.84
N ALA A 92 -17.11 -3.37 1.55
CA ALA A 92 -18.05 -3.19 0.46
C ALA A 92 -18.95 -1.97 0.70
N ILE A 93 -18.92 -1.03 -0.25
CA ILE A 93 -19.82 0.13 -0.25
C ILE A 93 -20.98 -0.05 -1.23
N SER A 94 -20.89 -1.00 -2.16
CA SER A 94 -21.97 -1.51 -3.00
C SER A 94 -21.94 -3.04 -3.01
N GLU A 95 -22.86 -3.69 -3.72
CA GLU A 95 -22.64 -5.06 -4.15
C GLU A 95 -21.38 -5.12 -5.03
N VAL A 96 -20.53 -6.12 -4.79
CA VAL A 96 -19.24 -6.29 -5.46
C VAL A 96 -19.19 -7.69 -6.07
N GLU A 97 -18.86 -7.72 -7.36
CA GLU A 97 -18.53 -8.95 -8.08
C GLU A 97 -17.02 -8.97 -8.30
N ALA A 98 -16.38 -10.05 -7.87
CA ALA A 98 -14.94 -10.20 -7.96
C ALA A 98 -14.55 -11.64 -8.31
N PHE A 99 -13.29 -11.82 -8.70
CA PHE A 99 -12.66 -13.14 -8.73
C PHE A 99 -11.66 -13.26 -7.60
N ALA A 100 -11.74 -14.36 -6.84
CA ALA A 100 -10.83 -14.73 -5.79
C ALA A 100 -9.72 -15.66 -6.29
N LEU A 101 -8.49 -15.34 -5.93
CA LEU A 101 -7.33 -16.20 -6.10
C LEU A 101 -6.76 -16.56 -4.73
N ASN A 102 -6.93 -17.81 -4.33
CA ASN A 102 -6.44 -18.32 -3.05
C ASN A 102 -4.91 -18.26 -2.95
N ALA A 103 -4.40 -18.05 -1.75
CA ALA A 103 -2.98 -18.01 -1.45
C ALA A 103 -2.24 -19.28 -1.93
N GLU A 104 -2.81 -20.46 -1.72
CA GLU A 104 -2.23 -21.73 -2.17
C GLU A 104 -2.12 -21.80 -3.69
N HIS A 105 -3.16 -21.36 -4.41
CA HIS A 105 -3.17 -21.32 -5.86
C HIS A 105 -2.15 -20.30 -6.39
N LEU A 106 -2.06 -19.12 -5.77
CA LEU A 106 -1.06 -18.12 -6.12
C LEU A 106 0.36 -18.65 -5.90
N LYS A 107 0.61 -19.33 -4.78
CA LYS A 107 1.91 -19.96 -4.46
C LYS A 107 2.25 -21.05 -5.46
N PHE A 108 1.28 -21.86 -5.86
CA PHE A 108 1.46 -22.86 -6.91
C PHE A 108 1.86 -22.23 -8.24
N VAL A 109 1.15 -21.20 -8.69
CA VAL A 109 1.51 -20.52 -9.95
C VAL A 109 2.90 -19.86 -9.80
N ALA A 110 3.19 -19.20 -8.67
CA ALA A 110 4.50 -18.60 -8.43
C ALA A 110 5.65 -19.60 -8.50
N SER A 111 5.49 -20.81 -7.96
CA SER A 111 6.54 -21.84 -7.98
C SER A 111 6.77 -22.43 -9.38
N GLN A 112 5.71 -22.55 -10.19
CA GLN A 112 5.80 -23.10 -11.54
C GLN A 112 6.43 -22.12 -12.53
N PHE A 113 6.11 -20.83 -12.43
CA PHE A 113 6.57 -19.84 -13.40
C PHE A 113 7.67 -18.94 -12.82
N ARG A 114 8.94 -19.29 -13.06
CA ARG A 114 10.11 -18.48 -12.61
C ARG A 114 10.01 -16.99 -12.99
N ARG A 115 9.34 -16.68 -14.11
CA ARG A 115 9.09 -15.29 -14.57
C ARG A 115 8.22 -14.46 -13.62
N LEU A 116 7.41 -15.08 -12.75
CA LEU A 116 6.66 -14.37 -11.69
C LEU A 116 7.60 -13.67 -10.70
N HIS A 117 8.81 -14.21 -10.49
CA HIS A 117 9.83 -13.59 -9.65
C HIS A 117 10.59 -12.44 -10.34
N SER A 118 10.26 -12.10 -11.58
CA SER A 118 10.92 -10.99 -12.29
C SER A 118 10.72 -9.67 -11.56
N LYS A 119 11.81 -8.91 -11.41
CA LYS A 119 11.77 -7.54 -10.85
C LYS A 119 10.76 -6.66 -11.59
N GLN A 120 10.66 -6.82 -12.92
CA GLN A 120 9.75 -6.04 -13.74
C GLN A 120 8.28 -6.28 -13.38
N LEU A 121 7.91 -7.54 -13.08
CA LEU A 121 6.54 -7.88 -12.72
C LEU A 121 6.19 -7.40 -11.31
N ARG A 122 7.13 -7.57 -10.36
CA ARG A 122 7.01 -6.99 -9.01
C ARG A 122 6.81 -5.48 -9.06
N HIS A 123 7.55 -4.77 -9.91
CA HIS A 123 7.37 -3.34 -10.11
C HIS A 123 6.01 -2.99 -10.70
N LYS A 124 5.51 -3.76 -11.68
CA LYS A 124 4.15 -3.56 -12.21
C LYS A 124 3.08 -3.72 -11.13
N PHE A 125 3.15 -4.79 -10.32
CA PHE A 125 2.20 -4.98 -9.22
C PHE A 125 2.27 -3.85 -8.19
N ARG A 126 3.47 -3.39 -7.82
CA ARG A 126 3.63 -2.21 -6.94
C ARG A 126 3.08 -0.94 -7.58
N PHE A 127 3.28 -0.78 -8.88
CA PHE A 127 2.79 0.37 -9.61
C PHE A 127 1.26 0.42 -9.67
N TYR A 128 0.57 -0.69 -9.98
CA TYR A 128 -0.90 -0.72 -10.03
C TYR A 128 -1.55 -0.81 -8.65
N SER A 129 -0.77 -1.14 -7.63
CA SER A 129 -1.25 -1.17 -6.26
C SER A 129 -1.53 0.22 -5.70
N HIS A 130 -2.81 0.53 -5.47
CA HIS A 130 -3.21 1.73 -4.73
C HIS A 130 -2.49 1.90 -3.37
N GLN A 131 -2.34 0.84 -2.58
CA GLN A 131 -1.65 0.86 -1.28
C GLN A 131 -0.19 1.34 -1.40
N TRP A 132 0.61 0.70 -2.26
CA TRP A 132 1.98 1.15 -2.58
C TRP A 132 2.05 2.59 -3.12
N ARG A 133 1.10 3.01 -3.97
CA ARG A 133 1.04 4.40 -4.45
C ARG A 133 0.82 5.37 -3.30
N THR A 134 -0.13 5.10 -2.42
CA THR A 134 -0.40 6.01 -1.30
C THR A 134 0.73 5.99 -0.28
N TRP A 135 1.34 4.83 -0.02
CA TRP A 135 2.54 4.73 0.83
C TRP A 135 3.68 5.60 0.28
N ALA A 136 3.96 5.51 -1.03
CA ALA A 136 4.97 6.34 -1.67
C ALA A 136 4.66 7.84 -1.58
N ALA A 137 3.40 8.23 -1.82
CA ALA A 137 2.95 9.61 -1.67
C ALA A 137 3.14 10.13 -0.23
N CYS A 138 2.72 9.36 0.77
CA CYS A 138 2.91 9.71 2.19
C CYS A 138 4.40 9.83 2.55
N PHE A 139 5.25 8.94 2.04
CA PHE A 139 6.68 8.97 2.29
C PHE A 139 7.33 10.25 1.74
N ILE A 140 7.01 10.60 0.50
CA ILE A 140 7.48 11.84 -0.14
C ILE A 140 6.96 13.06 0.63
N GLN A 141 5.68 13.08 0.98
CA GLN A 141 5.09 14.17 1.78
C GLN A 141 5.79 14.34 3.13
N ALA A 142 6.10 13.24 3.83
CA ALA A 142 6.80 13.29 5.11
C ALA A 142 8.23 13.83 4.95
N ALA A 143 8.96 13.39 3.92
CA ALA A 143 10.30 13.89 3.60
C ALA A 143 10.28 15.40 3.28
N TRP A 144 9.32 15.85 2.46
CA TRP A 144 9.14 17.26 2.12
C TRP A 144 8.84 18.12 3.36
N ARG A 145 7.89 17.68 4.21
CA ARG A 145 7.56 18.39 5.46
C ARG A 145 8.76 18.44 6.43
N ARG A 146 9.63 17.43 6.42
CA ARG A 146 10.88 17.45 7.20
C ARG A 146 11.85 18.48 6.63
N HIS A 147 12.07 18.48 5.32
CA HIS A 147 12.94 19.43 4.66
C HIS A 147 12.47 20.89 4.87
N LYS A 148 11.18 21.14 4.70
CA LYS A 148 10.60 22.48 4.93
C LYS A 148 10.84 22.98 6.36
N ARG A 149 10.61 22.13 7.37
CA ARG A 149 10.87 22.46 8.78
C ARG A 149 12.34 22.73 9.06
N GLN A 150 13.24 21.96 8.44
CA GLN A 150 14.69 22.20 8.57
C GLN A 150 15.06 23.56 7.97
N LYS A 151 14.58 23.87 6.76
CA LYS A 151 14.83 25.15 6.12
C LYS A 151 14.32 26.34 6.95
N GLU A 152 13.11 26.25 7.49
CA GLU A 152 12.54 27.28 8.38
C GLU A 152 13.39 27.45 9.66
N ALA A 153 13.87 26.35 10.25
CA ALA A 153 14.73 26.39 11.43
C ALA A 153 16.13 26.97 11.13
N ASP A 154 16.72 26.64 9.98
CA ASP A 154 18.01 27.16 9.55
C ASP A 154 17.92 28.66 9.22
N GLU A 155 16.84 29.10 8.56
CA GLU A 155 16.54 30.52 8.33
C GLU A 155 16.37 31.28 9.66
N PHE A 156 15.69 30.68 10.64
CA PHE A 156 15.53 31.27 11.98
C PHE A 156 16.89 31.39 12.70
N ARG A 157 17.71 30.33 12.72
CA ARG A 157 19.06 30.35 13.31
C ARG A 157 19.98 31.37 12.64
N ALA A 158 19.91 31.52 11.32
CA ALA A 158 20.68 32.51 10.57
C ALA A 158 20.29 33.95 10.94
N ARG A 159 19.00 34.21 11.19
CA ARG A 159 18.52 35.52 11.67
C ARG A 159 19.00 35.81 13.09
N GLU A 160 18.92 34.84 14.01
CA GLU A 160 19.39 35.00 15.39
C GLU A 160 20.90 35.27 15.45
N SER A 161 21.71 34.49 14.73
CA SER A 161 23.17 34.69 14.69
C SER A 161 23.59 36.05 14.10
N CYS A 162 22.86 36.57 13.12
CA CYS A 162 23.06 37.94 12.61
C CYS A 162 22.68 39.03 13.64
N SER A 163 21.64 38.81 14.44
CA SER A 163 21.24 39.76 15.49
C SER A 163 22.23 39.84 16.66
N ILE A 164 22.89 38.73 17.02
CA ILE A 164 23.89 38.67 18.10
C ILE A 164 25.22 39.30 17.67
N ALA A 165 25.54 39.30 16.37
CA ALA A 165 26.80 39.85 15.84
C ALA A 165 26.84 41.38 15.70
N LYS A 166 25.76 42.12 15.99
CA LYS A 166 25.79 43.60 16.02
C LYS A 166 26.38 44.08 17.36
N PRO A 167 27.55 44.75 17.39
CA PRO A 167 28.08 45.30 18.63
C PRO A 167 27.15 46.39 19.15
N GLN A 168 26.85 46.38 20.45
CA GLN A 168 26.28 47.54 21.13
C GLN A 168 27.30 48.68 21.07
N ALA A 169 27.13 49.59 20.10
CA ALA A 169 27.80 50.87 20.12
C ALA A 169 27.27 51.64 21.34
N LYS A 170 27.99 51.59 22.46
CA LYS A 170 27.77 52.46 23.60
C LYS A 170 28.05 53.89 23.15
N GLY A 171 27.01 54.71 23.12
CA GLY A 171 27.16 56.16 23.05
C GLY A 171 27.72 56.65 24.37
N GLU A 172 28.92 57.23 24.31
CA GLU A 172 29.45 58.09 25.37
C GLU A 172 28.92 59.51 25.14
N ALA A 173 28.35 60.09 26.19
CA ALA A 173 28.10 61.52 26.36
C ALA A 173 28.59 61.90 27.76
#